data_AF-V6JFG9-F1
#
_entry.id   AF-V6JFG9-F1
#
_cell.length_a   1.000
_cell.length_b   1.000
_cell.length_c   1.000
_cell.angle_alpha   90.00
_cell.angle_beta   90.00
_cell.angle_gamma   90.00
#
_symmetry.space_group_name_H-M   'P 1'
#
loop_
_entity.id
_entity.type
_entity.pdbx_description
1 polymer ?
#
loop_
_entity_poly.entity_id
_entity_poly.type
_entity_poly.pdbx_seq_one_letter_code
_entity_poly.pdbx_strand_id
1 'polypeptide(L)'
;MHAHDWMLTVTGDNCPQWCSADHTDEDPEHDSVFHESEPITLELPSLINADRFRLAFTTVCSEDYRTRDEGRRPARVDIGAESEHTGAVHDYGPVPSVEALDKLITDLRHAADALEQWRGRLPSAA
;
A
#
# COMPACT_ATOMS: atom_id res chain seq x y z
N MET A 1 -24.03 -24.48 -4.86
CA MET A 1 -24.41 -23.07 -5.14
C MET A 1 -25.70 -22.77 -4.38
N HIS A 2 -25.71 -22.01 -3.25
CA HIS A 2 -25.75 -22.49 -1.83
C HIS A 2 -24.47 -22.23 -1.00
N ALA A 3 -24.24 -21.09 -0.32
CA ALA A 3 -22.87 -20.61 0.06
C ALA A 3 -21.97 -20.30 -1.15
N HIS A 4 -22.52 -20.55 -2.33
CA HIS A 4 -21.79 -21.09 -3.47
C HIS A 4 -22.35 -20.41 -4.73
N ASP A 5 -23.28 -19.43 -4.57
CA ASP A 5 -23.43 -18.20 -5.36
C ASP A 5 -22.64 -17.03 -4.74
N TRP A 6 -22.21 -17.18 -3.49
CA TRP A 6 -21.66 -16.13 -2.63
C TRP A 6 -20.13 -16.08 -2.75
N MET A 7 -19.53 -17.27 -2.88
CA MET A 7 -18.22 -17.53 -3.48
C MET A 7 -18.04 -17.06 -4.94
N LEU A 8 -19.12 -16.84 -5.72
CA LEU A 8 -19.01 -16.50 -7.16
C LEU A 8 -18.59 -15.05 -7.46
N THR A 9 -18.43 -14.20 -6.44
CA THR A 9 -17.93 -12.82 -6.59
C THR A 9 -16.59 -12.56 -5.91
N VAL A 10 -15.96 -13.58 -5.31
CA VAL A 10 -14.70 -13.48 -4.52
C VAL A 10 -13.53 -12.88 -5.32
N THR A 11 -13.59 -12.91 -6.65
CA THR A 11 -12.70 -12.20 -7.59
C THR A 11 -13.44 -11.48 -8.72
N GLY A 12 -14.78 -11.49 -8.74
CA GLY A 12 -15.57 -11.34 -9.96
C GLY A 12 -16.68 -10.30 -9.93
N ASP A 13 -16.69 -9.35 -8.98
CA ASP A 13 -17.40 -8.05 -9.03
C ASP A 13 -17.23 -7.25 -7.70
N ASN A 14 -16.62 -7.83 -6.66
CA ASN A 14 -16.45 -7.19 -5.34
C ASN A 14 -15.00 -6.93 -4.88
N CYS A 15 -13.96 -7.44 -5.57
CA CYS A 15 -12.59 -6.97 -5.35
C CYS A 15 -12.59 -5.46 -5.64
N PRO A 16 -12.07 -4.64 -4.70
CA PRO A 16 -12.01 -3.20 -4.93
C PRO A 16 -11.34 -2.89 -6.28
N GLN A 17 -11.78 -1.83 -6.96
CA GLN A 17 -11.21 -1.49 -8.28
C GLN A 17 -9.69 -1.24 -8.27
N TRP A 18 -9.12 -0.98 -7.08
CA TRP A 18 -7.70 -0.79 -6.86
C TRP A 18 -6.96 -2.08 -6.45
N CYS A 19 -7.67 -3.18 -6.18
CA CYS A 19 -7.10 -4.43 -5.71
C CYS A 19 -6.40 -5.15 -6.87
N SER A 20 -5.16 -5.57 -6.61
CA SER A 20 -4.23 -6.16 -7.57
C SER A 20 -3.84 -7.60 -7.23
N ALA A 21 -4.24 -8.05 -6.04
CA ALA A 21 -4.00 -9.41 -5.57
C ALA A 21 -4.85 -10.42 -6.36
N ASP A 22 -4.29 -11.61 -6.56
CA ASP A 22 -4.96 -12.74 -7.17
C ASP A 22 -5.61 -13.61 -6.09
N HIS A 23 -6.94 -13.69 -6.10
CA HIS A 23 -7.71 -14.50 -5.15
C HIS A 23 -8.36 -15.72 -5.82
N THR A 24 -7.82 -16.19 -6.94
CA THR A 24 -8.36 -17.35 -7.66
C THR A 24 -8.33 -18.65 -6.86
N ASP A 25 -7.40 -18.78 -5.91
CA ASP A 25 -7.20 -19.97 -5.08
C ASP A 25 -7.73 -19.81 -3.63
N GLU A 26 -8.31 -18.66 -3.26
CA GLU A 26 -8.79 -18.40 -1.90
C GLU A 26 -10.21 -18.93 -1.69
N ASP A 27 -10.45 -19.63 -0.57
CA ASP A 27 -11.76 -20.11 -0.16
C ASP A 27 -12.32 -19.22 0.95
N PRO A 28 -13.30 -18.33 0.68
CA PRO A 28 -13.84 -17.43 1.71
C PRO A 28 -14.52 -18.16 2.87
N GLU A 29 -14.91 -19.44 2.75
CA GLU A 29 -15.46 -20.19 3.90
C GLU A 29 -14.36 -20.59 4.92
N HIS A 30 -13.10 -20.53 4.51
CA HIS A 30 -11.97 -21.07 5.26
C HIS A 30 -10.82 -20.06 5.45
N ASP A 31 -10.64 -19.17 4.49
CA ASP A 31 -9.55 -18.22 4.39
C ASP A 31 -10.01 -16.80 4.71
N SER A 32 -9.06 -15.98 5.18
CA SER A 32 -9.20 -14.54 5.18
C SER A 32 -8.66 -14.00 3.86
N VAL A 33 -9.48 -13.23 3.14
CA VAL A 33 -9.13 -12.62 1.85
C VAL A 33 -8.46 -11.28 2.13
N PHE A 34 -7.28 -11.03 1.57
CA PHE A 34 -6.52 -9.78 1.76
C PHE A 34 -6.39 -9.02 0.44
N HIS A 35 -7.15 -7.95 0.27
CA HIS A 35 -7.06 -7.11 -0.91
C HIS A 35 -5.94 -6.09 -0.77
N GLU A 36 -5.02 -6.06 -1.73
CA GLU A 36 -3.89 -5.14 -1.75
C GLU A 36 -3.76 -4.47 -3.12
N SER A 37 -3.47 -3.17 -3.14
CA SER A 37 -3.16 -2.45 -4.38
C SER A 37 -1.74 -2.75 -4.86
N GLU A 38 -1.45 -2.46 -6.13
CA GLU A 38 -0.05 -2.29 -6.53
C GLU A 38 0.56 -1.17 -5.68
N PRO A 39 1.81 -1.32 -5.20
CA PRO A 39 2.42 -0.32 -4.34
C PRO A 39 2.79 0.91 -5.15
N ILE A 40 2.46 2.10 -4.63
CA ILE A 40 3.07 3.34 -5.11
C ILE A 40 4.46 3.41 -4.47
N THR A 41 5.51 3.33 -5.28
CA THR A 41 6.89 3.33 -4.78
C THR A 41 7.61 4.65 -5.05
N LEU A 42 8.36 5.13 -4.06
CA LEU A 42 9.30 6.24 -4.18
C LEU A 42 10.71 5.72 -3.87
N GLU A 43 11.60 5.76 -4.86
CA GLU A 43 13.02 5.46 -4.65
C GLU A 43 13.78 6.73 -4.26
N LEU A 44 14.44 6.68 -3.11
CA LEU A 44 15.31 7.76 -2.66
C LEU A 44 16.72 7.59 -3.26
N PRO A 45 17.47 8.69 -3.48
CA PRO A 45 18.89 8.60 -3.78
C PRO A 45 19.64 7.81 -2.71
N SER A 46 20.73 7.14 -3.11
CA SER A 46 21.59 6.44 -2.16
C SER A 46 22.11 7.40 -1.09
N LEU A 47 21.96 7.00 0.17
CA LEU A 47 22.49 7.72 1.31
C LEU A 47 24.02 7.60 1.37
N ILE A 48 24.64 8.39 2.24
CA ILE A 48 26.11 8.42 2.41
C ILE A 48 26.71 7.06 2.82
N ASN A 49 25.92 6.20 3.46
CA ASN A 49 26.29 4.83 3.82
C ASN A 49 26.11 3.82 2.66
N ALA A 50 25.92 4.31 1.43
CA ALA A 50 25.60 3.54 0.23
C ALA A 50 24.27 2.80 0.26
N ASP A 51 23.47 2.98 1.31
CA ASP A 51 22.15 2.35 1.39
C ASP A 51 21.13 3.10 0.55
N ARG A 52 20.20 2.37 -0.06
CA ARG A 52 19.11 2.94 -0.84
C ARG A 52 17.80 2.54 -0.19
N PHE A 53 16.96 3.55 0.05
CA PHE A 53 15.64 3.37 0.63
C PHE A 53 14.56 3.51 -0.43
N ARG A 54 13.59 2.60 -0.38
CA ARG A 54 12.34 2.67 -1.11
C ARG A 54 11.20 2.84 -0.12
N LEU A 55 10.37 3.85 -0.33
CA LEU A 55 9.08 3.95 0.35
C LEU A 55 8.02 3.30 -0.53
N ALA A 56 7.12 2.53 0.06
CA ALA A 56 5.99 1.90 -0.62
C ALA A 56 4.70 2.24 0.12
N PHE A 57 3.69 2.67 -0.64
CA PHE A 57 2.34 2.95 -0.13
C PHE A 57 1.39 1.94 -0.76
N THR A 58 0.70 1.17 0.08
CA THR A 58 -0.22 0.11 -0.37
C THR A 58 -1.57 0.35 0.26
N THR A 59 -2.64 0.35 -0.54
CA THR A 59 -4.00 0.30 0.01
C THR A 59 -4.33 -1.15 0.32
N VAL A 60 -4.73 -1.43 1.56
CA VAL A 60 -5.05 -2.77 2.02
C VAL A 60 -6.43 -2.82 2.67
N CYS A 61 -7.19 -3.87 2.43
CA CYS A 61 -8.35 -4.24 3.23
C CYS A 61 -8.41 -5.76 3.37
N SER A 62 -9.11 -6.26 4.38
CA SER A 62 -9.23 -7.71 4.58
C SER A 62 -10.66 -8.11 4.85
N GLU A 63 -11.02 -9.30 4.44
CA GLU A 63 -12.33 -9.88 4.63
C GLU A 63 -12.16 -11.22 5.36
N ASP A 64 -12.75 -11.35 6.55
CA ASP A 64 -12.72 -12.57 7.35
C ASP A 64 -14.14 -13.06 7.61
N TYR A 65 -14.63 -13.86 6.66
CA TYR A 65 -15.97 -14.39 6.66
C TYR A 65 -16.25 -15.42 7.77
N ARG A 66 -15.23 -15.82 8.55
CA ARG A 66 -15.39 -16.68 9.73
C ARG A 66 -15.89 -15.89 10.93
N THR A 67 -15.74 -14.57 10.94
CA THR A 67 -16.26 -13.69 11.98
C THR A 67 -17.69 -13.26 11.67
N ARG A 68 -18.62 -13.64 12.55
CA ARG A 68 -20.07 -13.48 12.34
C ARG A 68 -20.55 -12.02 12.30
N ASP A 69 -19.76 -11.08 12.84
CA ASP A 69 -20.10 -9.65 12.95
C ASP A 69 -18.98 -8.71 12.44
N GLU A 70 -17.86 -9.21 11.91
CA GLU A 70 -16.67 -8.40 11.51
C GLU A 70 -16.08 -8.80 10.15
N GLY A 71 -16.92 -9.29 9.22
CA GLY A 71 -16.49 -9.92 7.97
C GLY A 71 -15.68 -9.05 6.99
N ARG A 72 -15.54 -7.74 7.22
CA ARG A 72 -14.74 -6.83 6.37
C ARG A 72 -14.09 -5.74 7.21
N ARG A 73 -12.75 -5.70 7.22
CA ARG A 73 -11.99 -4.55 7.71
C ARG A 73 -12.00 -3.44 6.65
N PRO A 74 -12.21 -2.17 7.06
CA PRO A 74 -12.18 -1.06 6.12
C PRO A 74 -10.81 -0.94 5.46
N ALA A 75 -10.79 -0.38 4.25
CA ALA A 75 -9.54 -0.07 3.57
C ALA A 75 -8.72 0.95 4.36
N ARG A 76 -7.41 0.70 4.43
CA ARG A 76 -6.42 1.62 4.99
C ARG A 76 -5.23 1.69 4.05
N VAL A 77 -4.44 2.74 4.17
CA VAL A 77 -3.14 2.81 3.49
C VAL A 77 -2.07 2.37 4.48
N ASP A 78 -1.25 1.42 4.07
CA ASP A 78 -0.09 0.96 4.81
C ASP A 78 1.18 1.53 4.14
N ILE A 79 2.14 1.97 4.96
CA ILE A 79 3.42 2.54 4.51
C ILE A 79 4.54 1.61 4.91
N GLY A 80 5.28 1.14 3.92
CA GLY A 80 6.52 0.38 4.10
C GLY A 80 7.74 1.22 3.75
N ALA A 81 8.85 0.93 4.43
CA ALA A 81 10.17 1.40 4.05
C ALA A 81 11.09 0.19 3.89
N GLU A 82 11.73 0.07 2.74
CA GLU A 82 12.67 -1.00 2.43
C GLU A 82 14.05 -0.44 2.14
N SER A 83 15.07 -1.11 2.66
CA SER A 83 16.47 -0.89 2.38
C SER A 83 16.97 -1.97 1.41
N GLU A 84 17.78 -1.61 0.43
CA GLU A 84 18.43 -2.58 -0.46
C GLU A 84 19.32 -3.58 0.31
N HIS A 85 19.86 -3.19 1.47
CA HIS A 85 20.77 -4.03 2.24
C HIS A 85 20.06 -4.92 3.25
N THR A 86 19.04 -4.39 3.93
CA THR A 86 18.38 -5.09 5.05
C THR A 86 16.97 -5.58 4.72
N GLY A 87 16.44 -5.27 3.54
CA GLY A 87 15.03 -5.52 3.20
C GLY A 87 14.11 -4.55 3.94
N ALA A 88 12.91 -4.98 4.31
CA ALA A 88 11.98 -4.17 5.09
C ALA A 88 12.64 -3.64 6.38
N VAL A 89 12.69 -2.31 6.52
CA VAL A 89 13.33 -1.62 7.64
C VAL A 89 12.47 -1.73 8.90
N HIS A 90 11.15 -1.77 8.72
CA HIS A 90 10.12 -2.05 9.72
C HIS A 90 8.91 -2.71 9.06
N ASP A 91 8.05 -3.33 9.87
CA ASP A 91 6.72 -3.76 9.42
C ASP A 91 5.94 -2.56 8.85
N TYR A 92 5.08 -2.86 7.87
CA TYR A 92 4.19 -1.88 7.28
C TYR A 92 3.35 -1.18 8.37
N GLY A 93 3.42 0.15 8.42
CA GLY A 93 2.71 0.97 9.39
C GLY A 93 1.41 1.51 8.80
N PRO A 94 0.26 1.36 9.48
CA PRO A 94 -1.00 1.90 8.97
C PRO A 94 -1.03 3.43 9.06
N VAL A 95 -1.52 4.08 8.02
CA VAL A 95 -1.96 5.48 8.05
C VAL A 95 -3.26 5.54 8.86
N PRO A 96 -3.26 6.20 10.03
CA PRO A 96 -4.31 5.98 11.03
C PRO A 96 -5.64 6.65 10.69
N SER A 97 -5.68 7.61 9.75
CA SER A 97 -6.90 8.32 9.36
C SER A 97 -6.77 9.01 8.00
N VAL A 98 -7.91 9.48 7.47
CA VAL A 98 -7.95 10.29 6.25
C VAL A 98 -7.19 11.60 6.43
N GLU A 99 -7.30 12.25 7.60
CA GLU A 99 -6.58 13.48 7.89
C GLU A 99 -5.06 13.27 7.92
N ALA A 100 -4.61 12.11 8.41
CA ALA A 100 -3.19 11.75 8.37
C ALA A 100 -2.70 11.54 6.93
N LEU A 101 -3.53 10.91 6.08
CA LEU A 101 -3.24 10.75 4.65
C LEU A 101 -3.19 12.09 3.92
N ASP A 102 -4.19 12.96 4.13
CA ASP A 102 -4.25 14.29 3.52
C ASP A 102 -3.05 15.16 3.93
N LYS A 103 -2.64 15.08 5.19
CA LYS A 103 -1.44 15.75 5.68
C LYS A 103 -0.19 15.21 4.98
N LEU A 104 -0.03 13.89 4.87
CA LEU A 104 1.09 13.27 4.18
C LEU A 104 1.15 13.71 2.70
N ILE A 105 0.01 13.70 1.99
CA ILE A 105 -0.09 14.18 0.61
C ILE A 105 0.37 15.65 0.51
N THR A 106 -0.08 16.49 1.44
CA THR A 106 0.29 17.91 1.49
C THR A 106 1.79 18.10 1.73
N ASP A 107 2.35 17.36 2.69
CA ASP A 107 3.78 17.42 3.01
C ASP A 107 4.64 16.95 1.83
N LEU A 108 4.24 15.87 1.13
CA LEU A 108 4.94 15.34 -0.04
C LEU A 108 4.91 16.33 -1.21
N ARG A 109 3.76 16.98 -1.47
CA ARG A 109 3.65 18.04 -2.50
C ARG A 109 4.55 19.23 -2.17
N HIS A 110 4.52 19.69 -0.92
CA HIS A 110 5.38 20.78 -0.47
C HIS A 110 6.87 20.43 -0.64
N ALA A 111 7.27 19.22 -0.26
CA ALA A 111 8.64 18.76 -0.41
C ALA A 111 9.05 18.73 -1.88
N ALA A 112 8.19 18.21 -2.77
CA ALA A 112 8.43 18.22 -4.20
C ALA A 112 8.63 19.66 -4.73
N ASP A 113 7.71 20.58 -4.44
CA ASP A 113 7.79 21.98 -4.88
C ASP A 113 9.09 22.66 -4.40
N ALA A 114 9.51 22.40 -3.16
CA ALA A 114 10.76 22.93 -2.62
C ALA A 114 11.99 22.36 -3.33
N LEU A 115 12.00 21.05 -3.59
CA LEU A 115 13.07 20.38 -4.33
C LEU A 115 13.16 20.87 -5.78
N GLU A 116 12.02 21.16 -6.43
CA GLU A 116 12.01 21.74 -7.77
C GLU A 116 12.67 23.12 -7.82
N GLN A 117 12.42 23.96 -6.82
CA GLN A 117 13.09 25.26 -6.70
C GLN A 117 14.60 25.12 -6.50
N TRP A 118 15.05 24.01 -5.90
CA TRP A 118 16.48 23.73 -5.71
C TRP A 118 17.13 23.08 -6.92
N ARG A 119 16.35 22.64 -7.92
CA ARG A 119 16.89 22.03 -9.15
C ARG A 119 17.94 22.91 -9.82
N GLY A 120 17.72 24.22 -9.85
CA GLY A 120 18.66 25.20 -10.41
C GLY A 120 19.91 25.46 -9.57
N ARG A 121 20.00 24.92 -8.34
CA ARG A 121 21.17 25.02 -7.46
C ARG A 121 22.13 23.84 -7.64
N LEU A 122 21.67 22.77 -8.27
CA LEU A 122 22.51 21.60 -8.55
C LEU A 122 23.36 21.87 -9.79
N PRO A 123 24.61 21.37 -9.82
CA PRO A 123 25.42 21.45 -11.03
C PRO A 123 24.68 20.75 -12.18
N SER A 124 24.59 21.41 -13.33
CA SER A 124 24.17 20.75 -14.57
C SER A 124 25.16 19.61 -14.86
N ALA A 125 24.66 18.41 -15.15
CA ALA A 125 25.50 17.28 -15.51
C ALA A 125 26.50 17.70 -16.61
N ALA A 126 27.79 17.49 -16.35
CA ALA A 126 28.88 17.74 -17.28
C ALA A 126 29.05 16.55 -18.24
#